data_AF-A0A2G6C694-F1
#
_entry.id   AF-A0A2G6C694-F1
#
_cell.length_a   1.000
_cell.length_b   1.000
_cell.length_c   1.000
_cell.angle_alpha   90.00
_cell.angle_beta   90.00
_cell.angle_gamma   90.00
#
_symmetry.space_group_name_H-M   'P 1'
#
loop_
_entity.id
_entity.type
_entity.pdbx_description
1 polymer ?
#
loop_
_entity_poly.entity_id
_entity_poly.type
_entity_poly.pdbx_seq_one_letter_code
_entity_poly.pdbx_strand_id
1 'polypeptide(L)'
;MLDGKKLAAEKAVYTALETAAKKLDSEDPLAVFEKALKNVSPNFEVKSRRVGGANYQIPFPVQGHRQLHYAFSWLVQSARARSGMPYAQRLALEIVDAYNETGAAFKKKEDTHKMAEANRAFAHFARG
;
A
#
# COMPACT_ATOMS: atom_id res chain seq x y z
N MET A 1 -1.37 7.07 -12.65
CA MET A 1 -1.82 7.81 -13.85
C MET A 1 -3.29 8.18 -13.70
N LEU A 2 -3.74 9.28 -14.29
CA LEU A 2 -5.14 9.70 -14.38
C LEU A 2 -5.38 10.19 -15.81
N ASP A 3 -6.51 9.85 -16.42
CA ASP A 3 -6.89 10.23 -17.80
C ASP A 3 -5.83 9.93 -18.87
N GLY A 4 -5.06 8.82 -18.71
CA GLY A 4 -4.00 8.46 -19.66
C GLY A 4 -2.75 9.36 -19.64
N LYS A 5 -2.67 10.35 -18.73
CA LYS A 5 -1.55 11.32 -18.66
C LYS A 5 -0.29 10.70 -18.04
N LYS A 6 0.40 9.86 -18.80
CA LYS A 6 1.63 9.16 -18.35
C LYS A 6 2.74 10.12 -17.97
N LEU A 7 3.10 11.06 -18.86
CA LEU A 7 4.21 12.00 -18.66
C LEU A 7 4.06 12.84 -17.38
N ALA A 8 2.84 13.28 -17.08
CA ALA A 8 2.56 14.04 -15.86
C ALA A 8 2.71 13.18 -14.60
N ALA A 9 2.23 11.93 -14.64
CA ALA A 9 2.37 10.99 -13.53
C ALA A 9 3.84 10.60 -13.30
N GLU A 10 4.59 10.38 -14.37
CA GLU A 10 6.01 10.04 -14.34
C GLU A 10 6.84 11.15 -13.69
N LYS A 11 6.68 12.41 -14.13
CA LYS A 11 7.32 13.57 -13.49
C LYS A 11 7.00 13.64 -12.00
N ALA A 12 5.73 13.47 -11.64
CA ALA A 12 5.33 13.52 -10.23
C ALA A 12 5.96 12.41 -9.37
N VAL A 13 6.13 11.21 -9.94
CA VAL A 13 6.79 10.09 -9.25
C VAL A 13 8.27 10.37 -9.03
N TYR A 14 9.02 10.76 -10.07
CA TYR A 14 10.44 11.08 -9.93
C TYR A 14 10.69 12.21 -8.92
N THR A 15 9.92 13.30 -9.02
CA THR A 15 10.00 14.39 -8.03
C THR A 15 9.67 13.91 -6.62
N ALA A 16 8.69 13.04 -6.44
CA ALA A 16 8.33 12.51 -5.13
C ALA A 16 9.44 11.64 -4.53
N LEU A 17 10.07 10.77 -5.34
CA LEU A 17 11.16 9.91 -4.91
C LEU A 17 12.36 10.72 -4.43
N GLU A 18 12.80 11.70 -5.22
CA GLU A 18 13.90 12.59 -4.84
C GLU A 18 13.58 13.40 -3.58
N THR A 19 12.34 13.91 -3.47
CA THR A 19 11.91 14.69 -2.31
C THR A 19 11.86 13.82 -1.05
N ALA A 20 11.40 12.57 -1.15
CA ALA A 20 11.37 11.64 -0.03
C ALA A 20 12.78 11.28 0.44
N ALA A 21 13.69 10.99 -0.50
CA ALA A 21 15.08 10.69 -0.22
C ALA A 21 15.78 11.86 0.50
N LYS A 22 15.60 13.09 0.00
CA LYS A 22 16.10 14.32 0.63
C LYS A 22 15.55 14.53 2.04
N LYS A 23 14.29 14.18 2.30
CA LYS A 23 13.68 14.30 3.64
C LYS A 23 14.19 13.26 4.65
N LEU A 24 14.72 12.15 4.15
CA LEU A 24 15.26 11.05 4.95
C LEU A 24 16.79 11.04 4.96
N ASP A 25 17.42 12.10 4.46
CA ASP A 25 18.88 12.25 4.30
C ASP A 25 19.54 11.00 3.66
N SER A 26 18.88 10.44 2.65
CA SER A 26 19.34 9.25 1.91
C SER A 26 19.80 9.61 0.51
N GLU A 27 20.96 9.10 0.11
CA GLU A 27 21.53 9.28 -1.23
C GLU A 27 20.86 8.41 -2.30
N ASP A 28 20.18 7.31 -1.89
CA ASP A 28 19.49 6.39 -2.79
C ASP A 28 17.95 6.49 -2.65
N PRO A 29 17.27 7.16 -3.60
CA PRO A 29 15.80 7.23 -3.61
C PRO A 29 15.12 5.89 -3.87
N LEU A 30 15.76 4.97 -4.59
CA LEU A 30 15.18 3.66 -4.89
C LEU A 30 15.16 2.79 -3.64
N ALA A 31 16.27 2.74 -2.89
CA ALA A 31 16.31 2.00 -1.62
C ALA A 31 15.26 2.50 -0.61
N VAL A 32 15.06 3.82 -0.53
CA VAL A 32 13.99 4.43 0.30
C VAL A 32 12.62 3.93 -0.14
N PHE A 33 12.36 3.95 -1.44
CA PHE A 33 11.07 3.54 -1.99
C PHE A 33 10.82 2.03 -1.83
N GLU A 34 11.82 1.19 -2.06
CA GLU A 34 11.74 -0.26 -1.86
C GLU A 34 11.43 -0.62 -0.40
N LYS A 35 12.09 0.05 0.56
CA LYS A 35 11.78 -0.13 1.98
C LYS A 35 10.35 0.32 2.30
N ALA A 36 9.91 1.48 1.80
CA ALA A 36 8.54 1.95 1.98
C ALA A 36 7.52 0.95 1.40
N LEU A 37 7.75 0.42 0.20
CA LEU A 37 6.90 -0.60 -0.41
C LEU A 37 6.87 -1.89 0.39
N LYS A 38 8.02 -2.34 0.92
CA LYS A 38 8.09 -3.53 1.77
C LYS A 38 7.24 -3.38 3.02
N ASN A 39 7.25 -2.22 3.66
CA ASN A 39 6.46 -1.95 4.87
C ASN A 39 4.95 -1.96 4.61
N VAL A 40 4.52 -1.45 3.44
CA VAL A 40 3.10 -1.37 3.04
C VAL A 40 2.60 -2.66 2.39
N SER A 41 3.50 -3.53 1.92
CA SER A 41 3.13 -4.80 1.26
C SER A 41 2.44 -5.76 2.24
N PRO A 42 1.20 -6.19 1.96
CA PRO A 42 0.50 -7.12 2.84
C PRO A 42 0.86 -8.58 2.55
N ASN A 43 1.00 -9.38 3.61
CA ASN A 43 1.16 -10.84 3.50
C ASN A 43 -0.17 -11.59 3.37
N PHE A 44 -1.27 -10.97 3.81
CA PHE A 44 -2.60 -11.53 3.75
C PHE A 44 -3.58 -10.51 3.21
N GLU A 45 -4.57 -10.99 2.47
CA GLU A 45 -5.79 -10.27 2.11
C GLU A 45 -6.98 -10.97 2.72
N VAL A 46 -8.11 -10.29 2.78
CA VAL A 46 -9.37 -10.86 3.24
C VAL A 46 -10.39 -10.76 2.11
N LYS A 47 -11.00 -11.88 1.75
CA LYS A 47 -12.02 -11.98 0.69
C LYS A 47 -13.35 -12.46 1.28
N SER A 48 -14.44 -11.83 0.87
CA SER A 48 -15.78 -12.31 1.20
C SER A 48 -16.13 -13.54 0.37
N ARG A 49 -16.51 -14.64 1.00
CA ARG A 49 -17.02 -15.87 0.36
C ARG A 49 -18.34 -16.28 1.01
N ARG A 50 -19.30 -16.72 0.20
CA ARG A 50 -20.56 -17.27 0.70
C ARG A 50 -20.39 -18.76 0.99
N VAL A 51 -20.67 -19.19 2.22
CA VAL A 51 -20.60 -20.58 2.66
C VAL A 51 -21.86 -20.90 3.46
N GLY A 52 -22.58 -21.96 3.10
CA GLY A 52 -23.78 -22.39 3.82
C GLY A 52 -24.86 -21.32 3.98
N GLY A 53 -24.95 -20.36 3.05
CA GLY A 53 -25.94 -19.27 3.08
C GLY A 53 -25.50 -17.98 3.79
N ALA A 54 -24.37 -17.96 4.50
CA ALA A 54 -23.80 -16.77 5.14
C ALA A 54 -22.54 -16.28 4.41
N ASN A 55 -22.21 -14.98 4.55
CA ASN A 55 -21.01 -14.39 3.99
C ASN A 55 -19.90 -14.35 5.06
N TYR A 56 -18.78 -15.01 4.78
CA TYR A 56 -17.61 -15.04 5.65
C TYR A 56 -16.45 -14.27 5.05
N GLN A 57 -15.69 -13.60 5.91
CA GLN A 57 -14.42 -12.98 5.55
C GLN A 57 -13.33 -14.05 5.68
N ILE A 58 -12.74 -14.46 4.57
CA ILE A 58 -11.73 -15.52 4.52
C ILE A 58 -10.37 -14.90 4.26
N PRO A 59 -9.36 -15.15 5.13
CA PRO A 59 -8.00 -14.70 4.89
C PRO A 59 -7.30 -15.57 3.84
N PHE A 60 -6.60 -14.94 2.90
CA PHE A 60 -5.76 -15.59 1.88
C PHE A 60 -4.34 -15.04 1.93
N PRO A 61 -3.30 -15.90 1.84
CA PRO A 61 -1.93 -15.42 1.69
C PRO A 61 -1.77 -14.73 0.32
N VAL A 62 -1.04 -13.62 0.31
CA VAL A 62 -0.74 -12.84 -0.89
C VAL A 62 0.76 -12.90 -1.16
N GLN A 63 1.15 -13.11 -2.41
CA GLN A 63 2.54 -13.22 -2.81
C GLN A 63 2.83 -12.51 -4.13
N GLY A 64 4.10 -12.14 -4.35
CA GLY A 64 4.62 -11.62 -5.60
C GLY A 64 3.92 -10.35 -6.09
N HIS A 65 3.52 -10.33 -7.37
CA HIS A 65 2.89 -9.18 -8.01
C HIS A 65 1.64 -8.66 -7.29
N ARG A 66 0.90 -9.52 -6.58
CA ARG A 66 -0.31 -9.12 -5.88
C ARG A 66 0.00 -8.29 -4.62
N GLN A 67 1.12 -8.58 -3.93
CA GLN A 67 1.56 -7.76 -2.80
C GLN A 67 1.94 -6.35 -3.26
N LEU A 68 2.73 -6.28 -4.33
CA LEU A 68 3.13 -5.01 -4.94
C LEU A 68 1.93 -4.22 -5.45
N HIS A 69 0.93 -4.88 -6.05
CA HIS A 69 -0.31 -4.22 -6.48
C HIS A 69 -1.02 -3.54 -5.30
N TYR A 70 -1.17 -4.23 -4.16
CA TYR A 70 -1.77 -3.63 -2.97
C TYR A 70 -0.93 -2.47 -2.44
N ALA A 71 0.39 -2.64 -2.35
CA ALA A 71 1.29 -1.60 -1.89
C ALA A 71 1.19 -0.31 -2.74
N PHE A 72 1.29 -0.44 -4.06
CA PHE A 72 1.14 0.69 -4.98
C PHE A 72 -0.25 1.32 -4.89
N SER A 73 -1.30 0.50 -4.87
CA SER A 73 -2.68 0.99 -4.83
C SER A 73 -2.96 1.78 -3.55
N TRP A 74 -2.58 1.26 -2.38
CA TRP A 74 -2.78 1.94 -1.10
C TRP A 74 -1.93 3.20 -0.97
N LEU A 75 -0.69 3.18 -1.43
CA LEU A 75 0.19 4.35 -1.41
C LEU A 75 -0.35 5.47 -2.31
N VAL A 76 -0.80 5.15 -3.53
CA VAL A 76 -1.42 6.12 -4.46
C VAL A 76 -2.73 6.66 -3.90
N GLN A 77 -3.60 5.81 -3.34
CA GLN A 77 -4.87 6.25 -2.76
C GLN A 77 -4.64 7.18 -1.56
N SER A 78 -3.70 6.83 -0.68
CA SER A 78 -3.38 7.63 0.51
C SER A 78 -2.77 8.98 0.13
N ALA A 79 -1.84 9.01 -0.83
CA ALA A 79 -1.29 10.25 -1.36
C ALA A 79 -2.35 11.15 -2.03
N ARG A 80 -3.34 10.56 -2.71
CA ARG A 80 -4.45 11.30 -3.33
C ARG A 80 -5.42 11.87 -2.30
N ALA A 81 -5.63 11.19 -1.17
CA ALA A 81 -6.53 11.61 -0.11
C ALA A 81 -5.99 12.80 0.69
N ARG A 82 -4.66 12.98 0.76
CA ARG A 82 -4.04 14.19 1.35
C ARG A 82 -4.47 15.43 0.57
N SER A 83 -4.66 16.56 1.25
CA SER A 83 -5.00 17.85 0.64
C SER A 83 -3.97 18.93 0.98
N GLY A 84 -4.09 20.13 0.41
CA GLY A 84 -3.29 21.29 0.80
C GLY A 84 -1.92 21.43 0.13
N MET A 85 -1.51 20.51 -0.75
CA MET A 85 -0.24 20.62 -1.48
C MET A 85 -0.22 19.86 -2.83
N PRO A 86 0.73 20.17 -3.74
CA PRO A 86 0.89 19.46 -5.01
C PRO A 86 1.04 17.95 -4.83
N TYR A 87 0.56 17.17 -5.79
CA TYR A 87 0.53 15.71 -5.70
C TYR A 87 1.90 15.08 -5.46
N ALA A 88 2.97 15.61 -6.08
CA ALA A 88 4.34 15.11 -5.86
C ALA A 88 4.78 15.24 -4.39
N GLN A 89 4.43 16.34 -3.71
CA GLN A 89 4.73 16.54 -2.29
C GLN A 89 3.90 15.62 -1.40
N ARG A 90 2.61 15.43 -1.73
CA ARG A 90 1.75 14.46 -1.03
C ARG A 90 2.29 13.04 -1.12
N LEU A 91 2.72 12.65 -2.31
CA LEU A 91 3.31 11.33 -2.57
C LEU A 91 4.63 11.16 -1.83
N ALA A 92 5.50 12.17 -1.84
CA ALA A 92 6.76 12.14 -1.08
C ALA A 92 6.53 11.95 0.42
N LEU A 93 5.58 12.69 1.00
CA LEU A 93 5.22 12.52 2.41
C LEU A 93 4.66 11.13 2.71
N GLU A 94 3.80 10.58 1.86
CA GLU A 94 3.30 9.21 2.05
C GLU A 94 4.43 8.17 1.98
N ILE A 95 5.42 8.36 1.10
CA ILE A 95 6.60 7.48 1.03
C ILE A 95 7.43 7.58 2.32
N VAL A 96 7.66 8.79 2.84
CA VAL A 96 8.39 9.00 4.09
C VAL A 96 7.65 8.37 5.27
N ASP A 97 6.33 8.54 5.35
CA ASP A 97 5.54 7.95 6.42
C ASP A 97 5.56 6.42 6.34
N ALA A 98 5.37 5.85 5.14
CA ALA A 98 5.46 4.41 4.90
C ALA A 98 6.84 3.83 5.22
N TYR A 99 7.92 4.54 4.89
CA TYR A 99 9.29 4.17 5.26
C TYR A 99 9.47 4.05 6.77
N ASN A 100 8.83 4.94 7.52
CA ASN A 100 8.85 4.96 8.99
C ASN A 100 7.75 4.10 9.63
N GLU A 101 7.07 3.24 8.88
CA GLU A 101 5.98 2.38 9.39
C GLU A 101 4.81 3.20 9.99
N THR A 102 4.51 4.33 9.36
CA THR A 102 3.42 5.24 9.74
C THR A 102 2.59 5.62 8.51
N GLY A 103 1.59 6.48 8.71
CA GLY A 103 0.75 6.98 7.63
C GLY A 103 -0.42 6.06 7.26
N ALA A 104 -1.25 6.54 6.34
CA ALA A 104 -2.51 5.87 6.00
C ALA A 104 -2.28 4.58 5.21
N ALA A 105 -1.27 4.54 4.35
CA ALA A 105 -0.94 3.34 3.59
C ALA A 105 -0.47 2.19 4.49
N PHE A 106 0.41 2.46 5.45
CA PHE A 106 0.87 1.46 6.42
C PHE A 106 -0.27 0.99 7.33
N LYS A 107 -1.07 1.93 7.85
CA LYS A 107 -2.26 1.60 8.64
C LYS A 107 -3.22 0.68 7.89
N LYS A 108 -3.40 0.88 6.58
CA LYS A 108 -4.24 0.01 5.74
C LYS A 108 -3.72 -1.43 5.70
N LYS A 109 -2.40 -1.62 5.62
CA LYS A 109 -1.74 -2.92 5.71
C LYS A 109 -1.99 -3.56 7.08
N GLU A 110 -1.80 -2.80 8.16
CA GLU A 110 -2.04 -3.30 9.53
C GLU A 110 -3.50 -3.70 9.77
N ASP A 111 -4.46 -2.87 9.36
CA ASP A 111 -5.89 -3.15 9.50
C ASP A 111 -6.27 -4.42 8.72
N THR A 112 -5.66 -4.62 7.54
CA THR A 112 -5.87 -5.84 6.75
C THR A 112 -5.31 -7.08 7.46
N HIS A 113 -4.15 -6.97 8.12
CA HIS A 113 -3.55 -8.07 8.88
C HIS A 113 -4.36 -8.39 10.14
N LYS A 114 -4.82 -7.38 10.88
CA LYS A 114 -5.71 -7.55 12.03
C LYS A 114 -7.02 -8.21 11.63
N MET A 115 -7.61 -7.79 10.51
CA MET A 115 -8.82 -8.42 9.96
C MET A 115 -8.57 -9.88 9.57
N ALA A 116 -7.43 -10.18 8.95
CA ALA A 116 -7.07 -11.54 8.58
C ALA A 116 -6.86 -12.44 9.82
N GLU A 117 -6.22 -11.91 10.87
CA GLU A 117 -5.99 -12.61 12.12
C GLU A 117 -7.30 -12.88 12.88
N ALA A 118 -8.19 -11.89 12.97
CA ALA A 118 -9.50 -12.04 13.59
C ALA A 118 -10.35 -13.13 12.91
N ASN A 119 -10.15 -13.33 11.60
CA ASN A 119 -10.87 -14.33 10.81
C ASN A 119 -10.05 -15.60 10.52
N ARG A 120 -8.95 -15.83 11.25
CA ARG A 120 -8.06 -16.98 11.04
C ARG A 120 -8.78 -18.33 11.16
N ALA A 121 -9.82 -18.40 11.99
CA ALA A 121 -10.66 -19.59 12.14
C ALA A 121 -11.28 -20.04 10.81
N PHE A 122 -11.60 -19.12 9.90
CA PHE A 122 -12.22 -19.40 8.60
C PHE A 122 -11.22 -19.72 7.49
N ALA A 123 -9.91 -19.74 7.76
CA ALA A 123 -8.88 -20.00 6.76
C ALA A 123 -9.01 -21.39 6.10
N HIS A 124 -9.66 -22.35 6.76
CA HIS A 124 -9.93 -23.67 6.19
C HIS A 124 -10.84 -23.61 4.96
N PHE A 125 -11.73 -22.60 4.87
CA PHE A 125 -12.56 -22.37 3.70
C PHE A 125 -11.79 -21.80 2.50
N ALA A 126 -10.50 -21.50 2.63
CA ALA A 126 -9.65 -21.07 1.51
C ALA A 126 -9.21 -22.23 0.61
N ARG A 127 -9.31 -23.49 1.08
CA ARG A 127 -8.77 -24.69 0.40
C ARG A 127 -9.74 -25.41 -0.54
N GLY A 128 -10.88 -24.80 -0.87
CA GLY A 128 -11.85 -25.37 -1.82
C GLY A 128 -12.47 -24.33 -2.72
#